data_AF-A0A6J7Y091-F1
#
_entry.id   AF-A0A6J7Y091-F1
#
_cell.length_a   1.000
_cell.length_b   1.000
_cell.length_c   1.000
_cell.angle_alpha   90.00
_cell.angle_beta   90.00
_cell.angle_gamma   90.00
#
_symmetry.space_group_name_H-M   'P 1'
#
loop_
_entity.id
_entity.type
_entity.pdbx_description
1 polymer ?
#
loop_
_entity_poly.entity_id
_entity_poly.type
_entity_poly.pdbx_seq_one_letter_code
_entity_poly.pdbx_strand_id
1 'polypeptide(L)'
;MTKKKKSESFDALELARSAALADAGDPALLGKDISVEFDEENRIATYLFEANLAGYKGWRWVVTIAKVDEDSEPTICDVVVLPGPDALLAPEWVPYRDRIQPGDVGVGDIVPSSLDDTRLVPGVASLISDEDLDAMQVFELGLGRARVMSIEGRDQASKRWYESDRGPQAPIAQMAPKPCSSCAFFLPIAGSMRSAFGVCANAISPEDARVVSVDHGCGAHSEATL
;
A
#
# COMPACT_ATOMS: atom_id res chain seq x y z
N MET A 1 -13.82 -51.63 11.58
CA MET A 1 -13.28 -50.31 11.97
C MET A 1 -12.65 -50.46 13.35
N THR A 2 -11.37 -50.77 13.39
CA THR A 2 -10.57 -50.90 14.61
C THR A 2 -10.42 -49.49 15.21
N LYS A 3 -10.88 -49.28 16.44
CA LYS A 3 -10.58 -48.06 17.21
C LYS A 3 -9.05 -47.97 17.33
N LYS A 4 -8.40 -47.03 16.63
CA LYS A 4 -7.00 -46.67 16.88
C LYS A 4 -6.92 -46.23 18.35
N LYS A 5 -6.14 -46.95 19.14
CA LYS A 5 -5.87 -46.62 20.54
C LYS A 5 -4.96 -45.39 20.53
N LYS A 6 -5.41 -44.26 21.08
CA LYS A 6 -4.59 -43.06 21.21
C LYS A 6 -3.43 -43.38 22.16
N SER A 7 -2.18 -43.14 21.73
CA SER A 7 -1.02 -43.40 22.58
C SER A 7 -0.96 -42.38 23.73
N GLU A 8 -0.33 -42.71 24.85
CA GLU A 8 -0.09 -41.73 25.92
C GLU A 8 0.93 -40.68 25.47
N SER A 9 0.77 -39.42 25.90
CA SER A 9 1.74 -38.36 25.63
C SER A 9 3.08 -38.69 26.28
N PHE A 10 4.17 -38.63 25.51
CA PHE A 10 5.52 -38.85 26.02
C PHE A 10 6.17 -37.53 26.48
N ASP A 11 7.10 -37.62 27.43
CA ASP A 11 7.89 -36.47 27.87
C ASP A 11 9.30 -36.52 27.26
N ALA A 12 9.63 -35.49 26.49
CA ALA A 12 10.93 -35.28 25.86
C ALA A 12 11.41 -33.82 26.03
N LEU A 13 10.98 -33.12 27.09
CA LEU A 13 11.33 -31.71 27.31
C LEU A 13 12.84 -31.47 27.33
N GLU A 14 13.59 -32.28 28.05
CA GLU A 14 15.06 -32.14 28.14
C GLU A 14 15.75 -32.42 26.80
N LEU A 15 15.24 -33.38 26.03
CA LEU A 15 15.75 -33.66 24.68
C LEU A 15 15.50 -32.45 23.77
N ALA A 16 14.31 -31.86 23.83
CA ALA A 16 13.96 -30.67 23.05
C ALA A 16 14.81 -29.47 23.46
N ARG A 17 14.93 -29.21 24.76
CA ARG A 17 15.73 -28.10 25.30
C ARG A 17 17.21 -28.25 24.94
N SER A 18 17.76 -29.46 25.02
CA SER A 18 19.14 -29.71 24.62
C SER A 18 19.36 -29.49 23.12
N ALA A 19 18.40 -29.88 22.28
CA ALA A 19 18.47 -29.66 20.84
C ALA A 19 18.44 -28.17 20.48
N ALA A 20 17.53 -27.42 21.10
CA ALA A 20 17.43 -25.97 20.91
C ALA A 20 18.70 -25.24 21.39
N LEU A 21 19.26 -25.62 22.54
CA LEU A 21 20.53 -25.06 23.04
C LEU A 21 21.70 -25.34 22.09
N ALA A 22 21.75 -26.53 21.50
CA ALA A 22 22.80 -26.90 20.56
C ALA A 22 22.73 -26.07 19.27
N ASP A 23 21.53 -25.84 18.73
CA ASP A 23 21.34 -25.04 17.51
C ASP A 23 21.52 -23.53 17.77
N ALA A 24 21.06 -23.04 18.93
CA ALA A 24 21.21 -21.65 19.33
C ALA A 24 22.68 -21.22 19.49
N GLY A 25 23.58 -22.13 19.90
CA GLY A 25 25.01 -21.87 20.08
C GLY A 25 25.37 -21.00 21.31
N ASP A 26 24.41 -20.27 21.87
CA ASP A 26 24.52 -19.52 23.12
C ASP A 26 23.26 -19.76 23.97
N PRO A 27 23.40 -20.29 25.21
CA PRO A 27 22.27 -20.49 26.12
C PRO A 27 21.43 -19.24 26.40
N ALA A 28 22.00 -18.04 26.27
CA ALA A 28 21.25 -16.79 26.45
C ALA A 28 20.15 -16.58 25.39
N LEU A 29 20.30 -17.21 24.21
CA LEU A 29 19.36 -17.10 23.09
C LEU A 29 18.14 -18.01 23.22
N LEU A 30 18.15 -18.95 24.17
CA LEU A 30 17.01 -19.79 24.53
C LEU A 30 16.36 -19.29 25.82
N GLY A 31 15.11 -18.84 25.73
CA GLY A 31 14.35 -18.33 26.86
C GLY A 31 13.53 -19.40 27.58
N LYS A 32 12.36 -18.97 28.07
CA LYS A 32 11.46 -19.83 28.85
C LYS A 32 10.74 -20.86 27.97
N ASP A 33 10.35 -21.96 28.60
CA ASP A 33 9.47 -22.97 28.01
C ASP A 33 8.06 -22.37 27.89
N ILE A 34 7.44 -22.48 26.70
CA ILE A 34 6.15 -21.86 26.39
C ILE A 34 5.04 -22.91 26.44
N SER A 35 5.15 -23.92 25.58
CA SER A 35 4.13 -24.96 25.45
C SER A 35 4.69 -26.20 24.76
N VAL A 36 3.96 -27.30 24.88
CA VAL A 36 4.13 -28.51 24.08
C VAL A 36 2.80 -28.83 23.41
N GLU A 37 2.84 -29.12 22.12
CA GLU A 37 1.68 -29.49 21.32
C GLU A 37 1.89 -30.89 20.74
N PHE A 38 0.91 -31.76 20.92
CA PHE A 38 0.94 -33.12 20.40
C PHE A 38 0.03 -33.25 19.18
N ASP A 39 0.44 -34.09 18.23
CA ASP A 39 -0.44 -34.53 17.16
C ASP A 39 -1.60 -35.40 17.68
N GLU A 40 -2.54 -35.75 16.80
CA GLU A 40 -3.74 -36.50 17.19
C GLU A 40 -3.44 -37.87 17.80
N GLU A 41 -2.34 -38.51 17.37
CA GLU A 41 -1.92 -39.83 17.82
C GLU A 41 -0.95 -39.80 19.02
N ASN A 42 -0.55 -38.60 19.49
CA ASN A 42 0.46 -38.37 20.52
C ASN A 42 1.85 -38.97 20.20
N ARG A 43 2.18 -39.10 18.91
CA ARG A 43 3.46 -39.61 18.41
C ARG A 43 4.44 -38.49 18.05
N ILE A 44 3.95 -37.28 17.83
CA ILE A 44 4.75 -36.12 17.51
C ILE A 44 4.47 -35.04 18.56
N ALA A 45 5.52 -34.50 19.15
CA ALA A 45 5.47 -33.42 20.13
C ALA A 45 6.26 -32.22 19.58
N THR A 46 5.64 -31.05 19.56
CA THR A 46 6.27 -29.79 19.18
C THR A 46 6.47 -28.95 20.43
N TYR A 47 7.72 -28.81 20.85
CA TYR A 47 8.12 -28.01 22.00
C TYR A 47 8.46 -26.58 21.56
N LEU A 48 7.88 -25.61 22.25
CA LEU A 48 8.04 -24.19 21.97
C LEU A 48 8.79 -23.51 23.12
N PHE A 49 9.86 -22.80 22.77
CA PHE A 49 10.63 -21.97 23.72
C PHE A 49 10.73 -20.54 23.21
N GLU A 50 10.86 -19.58 24.11
CA GLU A 50 11.11 -18.18 23.76
C GLU A 50 12.45 -18.04 23.03
N ALA A 51 12.49 -17.31 21.91
CA ALA A 51 13.73 -17.01 21.20
C ALA A 51 14.22 -15.60 21.58
N ASN A 52 15.33 -15.53 22.32
CA ASN A 52 15.97 -14.27 22.71
C ASN A 52 16.94 -13.76 21.62
N LEU A 53 16.50 -13.83 20.36
CA LEU A 53 17.30 -13.44 19.20
C LEU A 53 17.10 -11.95 18.89
N ALA A 54 18.20 -11.21 18.75
CA ALA A 54 18.14 -9.79 18.38
C ALA A 54 17.44 -9.61 17.02
N GLY A 55 16.40 -8.77 16.97
CA GLY A 55 15.60 -8.54 15.76
C GLY A 55 14.42 -9.51 15.57
N TYR A 56 14.35 -10.61 16.31
CA TYR A 56 13.31 -11.63 16.21
C TYR A 56 12.38 -11.59 17.44
N LYS A 57 11.91 -10.38 17.81
CA LYS A 57 11.01 -10.20 18.95
C LYS A 57 9.72 -10.98 18.73
N GLY A 58 9.33 -11.80 19.71
CA GLY A 58 8.11 -12.62 19.66
C GLY A 58 8.25 -13.93 18.87
N TRP A 59 9.44 -14.25 18.36
CA TRP A 59 9.73 -15.52 17.71
C TRP A 59 10.00 -16.61 18.75
N ARG A 60 9.90 -17.86 18.32
CA ARG A 60 9.99 -19.05 19.17
C ARG A 60 10.94 -20.05 18.55
N TRP A 61 11.77 -20.66 19.39
CA TRP A 61 12.42 -21.92 19.04
C TRP A 61 11.36 -23.01 19.05
N VAL A 62 11.34 -23.80 17.97
CA VAL A 62 10.39 -24.88 17.75
C VAL A 62 11.19 -26.14 17.55
N VAL A 63 10.95 -27.12 18.41
CA VAL A 63 11.62 -28.43 18.33
C VAL A 63 10.55 -29.49 18.18
N THR A 64 10.50 -30.10 17.00
CA THR A 64 9.58 -31.22 16.76
C THR A 64 10.30 -32.54 17.04
N ILE A 65 9.68 -33.37 17.87
CA ILE A 65 10.18 -34.68 18.28
C ILE A 65 9.14 -35.73 17.89
N ALA A 66 9.60 -36.83 17.30
CA ALA A 66 8.76 -37.97 16.97
C ALA A 66 9.16 -39.22 17.77
N LYS A 67 8.15 -39.97 18.19
CA LYS A 67 8.26 -41.27 18.84
C LYS A 67 7.43 -42.28 18.04
N VAL A 68 8.10 -43.28 17.46
CA VAL A 68 7.52 -44.20 16.46
C VAL A 68 6.45 -45.13 17.05
N ASP A 69 6.67 -45.60 18.27
CA ASP A 69 5.74 -46.41 19.08
C ASP A 69 6.04 -46.23 20.58
N GLU A 70 5.26 -46.89 21.46
CA GLU A 70 5.36 -46.73 22.92
C GLU A 70 6.74 -47.11 23.50
N ASP A 71 7.42 -48.08 22.88
CA ASP A 71 8.70 -48.62 23.36
C ASP A 71 9.92 -47.93 22.71
N SER A 72 9.72 -47.19 21.61
CA SER A 72 10.77 -46.49 20.90
C SER A 72 11.30 -45.27 21.69
N GLU A 73 12.59 -45.00 21.53
CA GLU A 73 13.18 -43.74 22.00
C GLU A 73 12.70 -42.56 21.13
N PRO A 74 12.37 -41.39 21.74
CA PRO A 74 12.01 -40.19 20.98
C PRO A 74 13.21 -39.66 20.19
N THR A 75 12.96 -39.17 18.98
CA THR A 75 13.98 -38.64 18.06
C THR A 75 13.60 -37.24 17.59
N ILE A 76 14.59 -36.37 17.41
CA ILE A 76 14.38 -34.99 16.94
C ILE A 76 14.16 -35.00 15.43
N CYS A 77 13.08 -34.40 14.97
CA CYS A 77 12.77 -34.21 13.56
C CYS A 77 13.44 -32.95 13.00
N ASP A 78 13.26 -31.82 13.70
CA ASP A 78 13.85 -30.53 13.35
C ASP A 78 14.00 -29.61 14.57
N VAL A 79 14.82 -28.59 14.37
CA VAL A 79 14.97 -27.44 15.27
C VAL A 79 14.91 -26.22 14.37
N VAL A 80 13.90 -25.38 14.55
CA VAL A 80 13.67 -24.19 13.72
C VAL A 80 13.27 -22.99 14.58
N VAL A 81 13.40 -21.79 14.03
CA VAL A 81 12.87 -20.58 14.66
C VAL A 81 11.69 -20.09 13.83
N LEU A 82 10.51 -20.01 14.45
CA LEU A 82 9.28 -19.58 13.78
C LEU A 82 8.65 -18.37 14.48
N PRO A 83 7.92 -17.51 13.74
CA PRO A 83 7.22 -16.39 14.33
C PRO A 83 6.08 -16.88 15.24
N GLY A 84 6.08 -16.41 16.49
CA GLY A 84 4.93 -16.56 17.37
C GLY A 84 3.82 -15.56 17.05
N PRO A 85 2.69 -15.60 17.80
CA PRO A 85 1.56 -14.70 17.60
C PRO A 85 1.92 -13.21 17.84
N ASP A 86 2.94 -12.97 18.66
CA ASP A 86 3.43 -11.63 18.98
C ASP A 86 4.68 -11.26 18.16
N ALA A 87 5.02 -12.06 17.14
CA ALA A 87 6.21 -11.83 16.33
C ALA A 87 6.07 -10.60 15.46
N LEU A 88 7.12 -9.77 15.45
CA LEU A 88 7.24 -8.71 14.45
C LEU A 88 7.60 -9.35 13.11
N LEU A 89 6.65 -9.33 12.16
CA LEU A 89 6.83 -9.81 10.80
C LEU A 89 7.14 -8.65 9.85
N ALA A 90 7.86 -8.97 8.77
CA ALA A 90 8.01 -8.04 7.66
C ALA A 90 6.64 -7.72 7.04
N PRO A 91 6.42 -6.48 6.56
CA PRO A 91 5.24 -6.16 5.78
C PRO A 91 5.20 -7.00 4.49
N GLU A 92 4.01 -7.12 3.91
CA GLU A 92 3.84 -7.79 2.62
C GLU A 92 4.71 -7.15 1.54
N TRP A 93 5.34 -7.98 0.72
CA TRP A 93 6.17 -7.49 -0.37
C TRP A 93 5.30 -6.87 -1.47
N VAL A 94 5.58 -5.61 -1.81
CA VAL A 94 4.90 -4.89 -2.89
C VAL A 94 5.78 -4.91 -4.15
N PRO A 95 5.27 -5.17 -5.37
CA PRO A 95 6.07 -5.03 -6.59
C PRO A 95 6.60 -3.62 -6.79
N TYR A 96 7.81 -3.46 -7.31
CA TYR A 96 8.46 -2.13 -7.44
C TYR A 96 7.59 -1.11 -8.21
N ARG A 97 6.90 -1.56 -9.27
CA ARG A 97 5.98 -0.73 -10.06
C ARG A 97 4.84 -0.12 -9.21
N ASP A 98 4.41 -0.85 -8.17
CA ASP A 98 3.31 -0.47 -7.29
C ASP A 98 3.81 0.34 -6.09
N ARG A 99 5.13 0.56 -5.97
CA ARG A 99 5.75 1.41 -4.95
C ARG A 99 5.94 2.86 -5.38
N ILE A 100 5.86 3.17 -6.68
CA ILE A 100 6.14 4.51 -7.20
C ILE A 100 5.12 5.50 -6.64
N GLN A 101 5.61 6.53 -5.96
CA GLN A 101 4.85 7.61 -5.38
C GLN A 101 5.03 8.92 -6.16
N PRO A 102 4.12 9.89 -5.96
CA PRO A 102 4.37 11.27 -6.39
C PRO A 102 5.71 11.78 -5.83
N GLY A 103 6.60 12.22 -6.71
CA GLY A 103 7.94 12.72 -6.35
C GLY A 103 9.09 11.75 -6.62
N ASP A 104 8.81 10.45 -6.83
CA ASP A 104 9.85 9.47 -7.18
C ASP A 104 10.36 9.62 -8.63
N VAL A 105 9.61 10.33 -9.47
CA VAL A 105 9.94 10.54 -10.88
C VAL A 105 10.75 11.83 -11.03
N GLY A 106 12.02 11.69 -11.40
CA GLY A 106 12.98 12.77 -11.59
C GLY A 106 13.31 13.09 -13.05
N VAL A 107 14.34 13.91 -13.23
CA VAL A 107 14.80 14.33 -14.56
C VAL A 107 15.43 13.15 -15.29
N GLY A 108 14.86 12.80 -16.44
CA GLY A 108 15.34 11.70 -17.29
C GLY A 108 14.67 10.35 -17.04
N ASP A 109 13.86 10.24 -15.98
CA ASP A 109 13.11 9.02 -15.70
C ASP A 109 11.96 8.83 -16.71
N ILE A 110 11.81 7.61 -17.19
CA ILE A 110 10.69 7.19 -18.01
C ILE A 110 9.91 6.16 -17.21
N VAL A 111 8.67 6.52 -16.84
CA VAL A 111 7.71 5.60 -16.21
C VAL A 111 6.66 5.23 -17.26
N PRO A 112 6.79 4.07 -17.93
CA PRO A 112 5.81 3.66 -18.92
C PRO A 112 4.46 3.41 -18.26
N SER A 113 3.39 3.92 -18.88
CA SER A 113 2.05 3.52 -18.47
C SER A 113 1.77 2.07 -18.86
N SER A 114 0.94 1.40 -18.06
CA SER A 114 0.45 0.07 -18.40
C SER A 114 -0.35 0.11 -19.72
N LEU A 115 -0.37 -1.00 -20.46
CA LEU A 115 -1.29 -1.16 -21.60
C LEU A 115 -2.75 -1.16 -21.13
N ASP A 116 -2.99 -1.72 -19.95
CA ASP A 116 -4.33 -1.86 -19.33
C ASP A 116 -4.61 -0.75 -18.29
N ASP A 117 -3.94 0.40 -18.39
CA ASP A 117 -4.19 1.53 -17.48
C ASP A 117 -5.60 2.11 -17.73
N THR A 118 -6.52 1.88 -16.78
CA THR A 118 -7.92 2.31 -16.88
C THR A 118 -8.08 3.84 -16.97
N ARG A 119 -7.06 4.59 -16.56
CA ARG A 119 -7.05 6.06 -16.65
C ARG A 119 -6.80 6.55 -18.08
N LEU A 120 -6.46 5.66 -19.01
CA LEU A 120 -6.14 5.97 -20.39
C LEU A 120 -7.07 5.20 -21.35
N VAL A 121 -7.54 5.88 -22.40
CA VAL A 121 -8.28 5.28 -23.51
C VAL A 121 -7.65 5.71 -24.83
N PRO A 122 -7.80 4.93 -25.92
CA PRO A 122 -7.34 5.36 -27.25
C PRO A 122 -7.91 6.72 -27.62
N GLY A 123 -7.10 7.61 -28.22
CA GLY A 123 -7.55 8.96 -28.59
C GLY A 123 -8.74 8.95 -29.55
N VAL A 124 -8.77 7.99 -30.47
CA VAL A 124 -9.88 7.76 -31.42
C VAL A 124 -11.19 7.35 -30.75
N ALA A 125 -11.15 6.86 -29.50
CA ALA A 125 -12.33 6.44 -28.76
C ALA A 125 -13.02 7.60 -28.01
N SER A 126 -12.54 8.85 -28.13
CA SER A 126 -13.16 10.03 -27.49
C SER A 126 -14.41 10.58 -28.21
N LEU A 127 -14.97 9.77 -29.13
CA LEU A 127 -16.34 9.68 -29.68
C LEU A 127 -16.54 10.04 -31.17
N ILE A 128 -16.98 8.99 -31.90
CA ILE A 128 -18.12 8.89 -32.84
C ILE A 128 -18.25 9.95 -33.95
N SER A 129 -17.88 9.52 -35.17
CA SER A 129 -18.47 9.85 -36.48
C SER A 129 -19.34 11.11 -36.58
N ASP A 130 -18.69 12.26 -36.60
CA ASP A 130 -19.30 13.54 -36.96
C ASP A 130 -18.42 14.21 -38.03
N GLU A 131 -18.93 14.37 -39.25
CA GLU A 131 -18.17 14.90 -40.40
C GLU A 131 -17.96 16.42 -40.32
N ASP A 132 -18.61 17.11 -39.37
CA ASP A 132 -18.53 18.56 -39.17
C ASP A 132 -17.49 18.99 -38.10
N LEU A 133 -16.65 18.07 -37.60
CA LEU A 133 -15.63 18.36 -36.59
C LEU A 133 -14.45 19.19 -37.14
N ASP A 134 -14.23 20.39 -36.60
CA ASP A 134 -13.11 21.28 -36.93
C ASP A 134 -11.76 20.79 -36.35
N ALA A 135 -10.66 21.04 -37.07
CA ALA A 135 -9.28 20.73 -36.67
C ALA A 135 -8.87 21.21 -35.26
N MET A 136 -9.39 22.33 -34.73
CA MET A 136 -9.14 22.74 -33.33
C MET A 136 -9.86 21.81 -32.34
N GLN A 137 -11.09 21.39 -32.65
CA GLN A 137 -11.83 20.40 -31.86
C GLN A 137 -11.15 19.03 -31.94
N VAL A 138 -10.57 18.67 -33.08
CA VAL A 138 -9.77 17.45 -33.26
C VAL A 138 -8.58 17.41 -32.28
N PHE A 139 -7.88 18.54 -32.09
CA PHE A 139 -6.77 18.62 -31.13
C PHE A 139 -7.25 18.65 -29.67
N GLU A 140 -8.30 19.42 -29.35
CA GLU A 140 -8.89 19.46 -28.00
C GLU A 140 -9.48 18.10 -27.56
N LEU A 141 -10.05 17.35 -28.49
CA LEU A 141 -10.59 16.01 -28.27
C LEU A 141 -9.50 14.92 -28.25
N GLY A 142 -8.25 15.30 -28.53
CA GLY A 142 -7.09 14.41 -28.46
C GLY A 142 -6.99 13.41 -29.61
N LEU A 143 -7.59 13.70 -30.77
CA LEU A 143 -7.49 12.90 -31.99
C LEU A 143 -6.08 12.93 -32.64
N GLY A 144 -5.14 13.72 -32.09
CA GLY A 144 -3.71 13.67 -32.40
C GLY A 144 -2.87 12.86 -31.39
N ARG A 145 -3.48 12.29 -30.33
CA ARG A 145 -2.79 11.55 -29.28
C ARG A 145 -3.11 10.05 -29.36
N ALA A 146 -2.09 9.21 -29.18
CA ALA A 146 -2.30 7.76 -29.15
C ALA A 146 -3.29 7.34 -28.05
N ARG A 147 -3.22 8.00 -26.89
CA ARG A 147 -4.15 7.81 -25.77
C ARG A 147 -4.50 9.16 -25.12
N VAL A 148 -5.69 9.25 -24.56
CA VAL A 148 -6.21 10.40 -23.80
C VAL A 148 -6.70 9.93 -22.43
N MET A 149 -6.88 10.87 -21.50
CA MET A 149 -7.41 10.57 -20.17
C MET A 149 -8.87 10.11 -20.28
N SER A 150 -9.16 8.93 -19.72
CA SER A 150 -10.50 8.33 -19.63
C SER A 150 -11.39 9.10 -18.65
N ILE A 151 -12.68 8.76 -18.62
CA ILE A 151 -13.62 9.30 -17.62
C ILE A 151 -13.15 8.93 -16.21
N GLU A 152 -12.69 7.69 -16.00
CA GLU A 152 -12.16 7.23 -14.72
C GLU A 152 -10.90 8.02 -14.32
N GLY A 153 -9.98 8.25 -15.27
CA GLY A 153 -8.79 9.06 -15.02
C GLY A 153 -9.13 10.49 -14.59
N ARG A 154 -10.16 11.09 -15.21
CA ARG A 154 -10.68 12.43 -14.85
C ARG A 154 -11.34 12.44 -13.48
N ASP A 155 -12.14 11.43 -13.16
CA ASP A 155 -12.79 11.29 -11.85
C ASP A 155 -11.78 11.08 -10.72
N GLN A 156 -10.75 10.25 -10.95
CA GLN A 156 -9.66 10.08 -9.98
C GLN A 156 -8.89 11.40 -9.78
N ALA A 157 -8.63 12.15 -10.86
CA ALA A 157 -7.95 13.44 -10.77
C ALA A 157 -8.81 14.49 -10.04
N SER A 158 -10.10 14.59 -10.37
CA SER A 158 -11.01 15.55 -9.77
C SER A 158 -11.13 15.32 -8.27
N LYS A 159 -11.30 14.07 -7.82
CA LYS A 159 -11.34 13.72 -6.39
C LYS A 159 -10.07 14.16 -5.67
N ARG A 160 -8.90 13.75 -6.17
CA ARG A 160 -7.61 14.14 -5.56
C ARG A 160 -7.41 15.64 -5.49
N TRP A 161 -7.77 16.39 -6.53
CA TRP A 161 -7.61 17.85 -6.57
C TRP A 161 -8.61 18.55 -5.66
N TYR A 162 -9.86 18.12 -5.63
CA TYR A 162 -10.90 18.73 -4.80
C TYR A 162 -10.70 18.45 -3.31
N GLU A 163 -10.11 17.30 -2.96
CA GLU A 163 -9.78 16.94 -1.58
C GLU A 163 -8.39 17.44 -1.14
N SER A 164 -7.64 18.09 -2.05
CA SER A 164 -6.30 18.61 -1.75
C SER A 164 -6.32 19.90 -0.92
N ASP A 165 -5.13 20.39 -0.58
CA ASP A 165 -4.90 21.73 -0.04
C ASP A 165 -5.27 22.87 -1.03
N ARG A 166 -5.67 22.53 -2.26
CA ARG A 166 -6.20 23.44 -3.28
C ARG A 166 -7.69 23.24 -3.56
N GLY A 167 -8.36 22.48 -2.70
CA GLY A 167 -9.81 22.32 -2.66
C GLY A 167 -10.51 23.38 -1.79
N PRO A 168 -11.84 23.39 -1.72
CA PRO A 168 -12.59 24.37 -0.94
C PRO A 168 -12.38 24.24 0.57
N GLN A 169 -12.05 23.04 1.06
CA GLN A 169 -11.86 22.78 2.49
C GLN A 169 -10.47 23.14 3.01
N ALA A 170 -9.57 23.61 2.14
CA ALA A 170 -8.24 24.04 2.55
C ALA A 170 -8.33 25.22 3.53
N PRO A 171 -7.50 25.28 4.59
CA PRO A 171 -7.54 26.39 5.55
C PRO A 171 -7.42 27.77 4.90
N ILE A 172 -6.59 27.91 3.85
CA ILE A 172 -6.46 29.17 3.10
C ILE A 172 -7.75 29.56 2.37
N ALA A 173 -8.49 28.58 1.85
CA ALA A 173 -9.76 28.80 1.16
C ALA A 173 -10.87 29.20 2.13
N GLN A 174 -10.92 28.56 3.30
CA GLN A 174 -11.90 28.88 4.34
C GLN A 174 -11.72 30.29 4.92
N MET A 175 -10.49 30.81 4.88
CA MET A 175 -10.17 32.17 5.33
C MET A 175 -10.16 33.20 4.19
N ALA A 176 -10.32 32.76 2.95
CA ALA A 176 -10.31 33.65 1.80
C ALA A 176 -11.61 34.46 1.73
N PRO A 177 -11.55 35.73 1.31
CA PRO A 177 -12.73 36.58 1.25
C PRO A 177 -13.70 36.18 0.13
N LYS A 178 -13.18 35.57 -0.95
CA LYS A 178 -13.94 35.20 -2.16
C LYS A 178 -13.34 33.96 -2.84
N PRO A 179 -14.17 33.16 -3.53
CA PRO A 179 -13.71 31.98 -4.24
C PRO A 179 -13.07 32.32 -5.60
N CYS A 180 -12.30 31.38 -6.14
CA CYS A 180 -11.64 31.48 -7.44
C CYS A 180 -12.62 31.70 -8.60
N SER A 181 -13.85 31.19 -8.51
CA SER A 181 -14.90 31.35 -9.52
C SER A 181 -15.28 32.81 -9.80
N SER A 182 -15.00 33.75 -8.89
CA SER A 182 -15.19 35.19 -9.10
C SER A 182 -13.88 35.98 -9.25
N CYS A 183 -12.74 35.30 -9.28
CA CYS A 183 -11.43 35.93 -9.37
C CYS A 183 -11.01 36.17 -10.83
N ALA A 184 -10.57 37.38 -11.16
CA ALA A 184 -10.09 37.72 -12.51
C ALA A 184 -8.79 37.01 -12.91
N PHE A 185 -8.04 36.47 -11.94
CA PHE A 185 -6.82 35.69 -12.17
C PHE A 185 -7.07 34.18 -12.35
N PHE A 186 -8.33 33.75 -12.31
CA PHE A 186 -8.69 32.35 -12.51
C PHE A 186 -8.81 32.02 -13.99
N LEU A 187 -7.97 31.09 -14.46
CA LEU A 187 -8.00 30.58 -15.82
C LEU A 187 -8.63 29.19 -15.84
N PRO A 188 -9.86 29.00 -16.36
CA PRO A 188 -10.48 27.67 -16.42
C PRO A 188 -9.65 26.70 -17.26
N ILE A 189 -9.50 25.46 -16.79
CA ILE A 189 -8.88 24.39 -17.60
C ILE A 189 -9.82 24.03 -18.75
N ALA A 190 -9.30 23.61 -19.90
CA ALA A 190 -10.12 23.23 -21.05
C ALA A 190 -10.95 21.93 -20.84
N GLY A 191 -11.94 21.72 -21.70
CA GLY A 191 -12.72 20.47 -21.76
C GLY A 191 -13.68 20.26 -20.58
N SER A 192 -13.95 18.99 -20.25
CA SER A 192 -15.01 18.60 -19.31
C SER A 192 -14.71 18.95 -17.84
N MET A 193 -13.48 19.35 -17.50
CA MET A 193 -13.11 19.75 -16.12
C MET A 193 -13.26 21.26 -15.87
N ARG A 194 -13.55 22.05 -16.92
CA ARG A 194 -13.58 23.52 -16.88
C ARG A 194 -14.55 24.12 -15.85
N SER A 195 -15.60 23.38 -15.51
CA SER A 195 -16.64 23.84 -14.58
C SER A 195 -16.25 23.67 -13.11
N ALA A 196 -15.21 22.88 -12.82
CA ALA A 196 -14.81 22.55 -11.46
C ALA A 196 -13.37 22.98 -11.11
N PHE A 197 -12.50 23.16 -12.11
CA PHE A 197 -11.08 23.46 -11.88
C PHE A 197 -10.53 24.50 -12.85
N GLY A 198 -9.51 25.22 -12.39
CA GLY A 198 -8.73 26.18 -13.16
C GLY A 198 -7.32 26.33 -12.63
N VAL A 199 -6.56 27.24 -13.22
CA VAL A 199 -5.19 27.58 -12.80
C VAL A 199 -5.17 29.04 -12.34
N CYS A 200 -4.50 29.30 -11.22
CA CYS A 200 -4.26 30.66 -10.76
C CYS A 200 -3.10 31.29 -11.56
N ALA A 201 -3.30 32.50 -12.05
CA ALA A 201 -2.29 33.28 -12.78
C ALA A 201 -1.82 34.53 -12.00
N ASN A 202 -2.08 34.59 -10.69
CA ASN A 202 -1.67 35.72 -9.87
C ASN A 202 -0.31 35.45 -9.23
N ALA A 203 0.74 36.14 -9.69
CA ALA A 203 2.12 35.95 -9.24
C ALA A 203 2.35 36.19 -7.73
N ILE A 204 1.49 36.95 -7.06
CA ILE A 204 1.58 37.16 -5.60
C ILE A 204 0.80 36.12 -4.79
N SER A 205 -0.02 35.30 -5.46
CA SER A 205 -0.76 34.22 -4.81
C SER A 205 0.17 33.04 -4.55
N PRO A 206 0.06 32.35 -3.39
CA PRO A 206 0.72 31.06 -3.20
C PRO A 206 0.21 29.98 -4.19
N GLU A 207 -0.88 30.26 -4.91
CA GLU A 207 -1.50 29.38 -5.89
C GLU A 207 -0.95 29.54 -7.31
N ASP A 208 -0.04 30.48 -7.56
CA ASP A 208 0.43 30.75 -8.93
C ASP A 208 0.93 29.50 -9.65
N ALA A 209 0.45 29.32 -10.89
CA ALA A 209 0.71 28.14 -11.72
C ALA A 209 0.32 26.80 -11.05
N ARG A 210 -0.70 26.78 -10.19
CA ARG A 210 -1.29 25.55 -9.60
C ARG A 210 -2.74 25.40 -10.01
N VAL A 211 -3.18 24.14 -10.07
CA VAL A 211 -4.60 23.80 -10.25
C VAL A 211 -5.34 24.03 -8.94
N VAL A 212 -6.46 24.74 -9.00
CA VAL A 212 -7.34 25.03 -7.86
C VAL A 212 -8.79 24.68 -8.25
N SER A 213 -9.62 24.30 -7.27
CA SER A 213 -11.06 24.17 -7.51
C SER A 213 -11.71 25.54 -7.69
N VAL A 214 -12.84 25.59 -8.40
CA VAL A 214 -13.58 26.85 -8.64
C VAL A 214 -14.10 27.51 -7.37
N ASP A 215 -14.24 26.74 -6.30
CA ASP A 215 -14.68 27.17 -4.97
C ASP A 215 -13.53 27.23 -3.95
N HIS A 216 -12.28 27.00 -4.39
CA HIS A 216 -11.09 27.34 -3.62
C HIS A 216 -11.00 28.86 -3.46
N GLY A 217 -10.17 29.35 -2.55
CA GLY A 217 -9.92 30.78 -2.39
C GLY A 217 -8.52 31.02 -1.85
N CYS A 218 -7.98 32.20 -2.13
CA CYS A 218 -6.73 32.66 -1.55
C CYS A 218 -6.86 34.11 -1.09
N GLY A 219 -5.90 34.59 -0.31
CA GLY A 219 -5.85 35.99 0.13
C GLY A 219 -5.56 37.00 -0.97
N ALA A 220 -5.11 36.56 -2.15
CA ALA A 220 -4.72 37.40 -3.27
C ALA A 220 -5.81 37.47 -4.36
N HIS A 221 -7.08 37.56 -3.95
CA HIS A 221 -8.21 37.71 -4.88
C HIS A 221 -8.10 39.04 -5.66
N SER A 222 -8.55 39.08 -6.92
CA SER A 222 -8.54 40.31 -7.75
C SER A 222 -9.38 41.45 -7.19
N GLU A 223 -10.25 41.13 -6.23
CA GLU A 223 -11.13 42.05 -5.52
C GLU A 223 -10.93 41.97 -4.00
N ALA A 224 -9.76 41.49 -3.55
CA ALA A 224 -9.41 41.54 -2.14
C ALA A 224 -9.25 43.01 -1.71
N THR A 225 -10.08 43.46 -0.79
CA THR A 225 -10.00 44.78 -0.17
C THR A 225 -9.63 44.61 1.31
N LEU A 226 -8.91 45.59 1.86
CA LEU A 226 -8.60 45.69 3.30
C LEU A 226 -9.87 45.88 4.14
#